data_AF-A0A0Q5ZWL0-F1
#
_entry.id   AF-A0A0Q5ZWL0-F1
#
_cell.length_a   1.000
_cell.length_b   1.000
_cell.length_c   1.000
_cell.angle_alpha   90.00
_cell.angle_beta   90.00
_cell.angle_gamma   90.00
#
_symmetry.space_group_name_H-M   'P 1'
#
loop_
_entity.id
_entity.type
_entity.pdbx_description
1 polymer ?
#
loop_
_entity_poly.entity_id
_entity_poly.type
_entity_poly.pdbx_seq_one_letter_code
_entity_poly.pdbx_strand_id
1 'polypeptide(L)'
;MKKIIFTITFSAVANFANAQISIGGKMDVEGTSTILDFNSSTANTSGIILPAVDNVNDALAANQSYNNGTFLLDKSAGNIRMFENNIWVNLSTAGNSSSITANTTLEATQDQGAIIGSDTSNAKGVLILESANKAMILPRIATPHTSVKSPYPGMMCYDTTSKSIALFDGTVWNYWK
;
A
#
# COMPACT_ATOMS: atom_id res chain seq x y z
N MET A 1 -30.27 -23.46 31.73
CA MET A 1 -30.82 -22.21 31.17
C MET A 1 -29.84 -21.04 31.24
N LYS A 2 -29.36 -20.60 32.43
CA LYS A 2 -28.39 -19.48 32.54
C LYS A 2 -27.11 -19.64 31.70
N LYS A 3 -26.51 -20.84 31.69
CA LYS A 3 -25.31 -21.13 30.88
C LYS A 3 -25.55 -21.04 29.37
N ILE A 4 -26.72 -21.48 28.90
CA ILE A 4 -27.11 -21.43 27.48
C ILE A 4 -27.33 -19.98 27.03
N ILE A 5 -27.94 -19.15 27.88
CA ILE A 5 -28.12 -17.71 27.63
C ILE A 5 -26.77 -17.02 27.48
N PHE A 6 -25.81 -17.27 28.39
CA PHE A 6 -24.46 -16.69 28.30
C PHE A 6 -23.72 -17.09 27.02
N THR A 7 -23.81 -18.34 26.58
CA THR A 7 -23.18 -18.81 25.34
C THR A 7 -23.78 -18.13 24.11
N ILE A 8 -25.11 -18.02 24.03
CA ILE A 8 -25.80 -17.33 22.92
C ILE A 8 -25.43 -15.85 22.89
N THR A 9 -25.39 -15.18 24.04
CA THR A 9 -25.00 -13.77 24.13
C THR A 9 -23.54 -13.57 23.70
N PHE A 10 -22.61 -14.43 24.12
CA PHE A 10 -21.20 -14.36 23.73
C PHE A 10 -20.97 -14.60 22.23
N SER A 11 -21.67 -15.56 21.64
CA SER A 11 -21.64 -15.80 20.19
C SER A 11 -22.27 -14.64 19.38
N ALA A 12 -23.27 -13.96 19.93
CA ALA A 12 -23.91 -12.81 19.26
C ALA A 12 -23.00 -11.56 19.21
N VAL A 13 -22.20 -11.30 20.25
CA VAL A 13 -21.25 -10.16 20.26
C VAL A 13 -19.99 -10.38 19.41
N ALA A 14 -19.61 -11.63 19.14
CA ALA A 14 -18.44 -11.94 18.30
C ALA A 14 -18.59 -11.47 16.84
N ASN A 15 -19.82 -11.30 16.35
CA ASN A 15 -20.10 -10.90 14.96
C ASN A 15 -19.94 -9.39 14.71
N PHE A 16 -19.61 -8.58 15.72
CA PHE A 16 -19.49 -7.12 15.60
C PHE A 16 -18.06 -6.61 15.82
N ALA A 17 -17.05 -7.48 15.76
CA ALA A 17 -15.66 -7.07 15.86
C ALA A 17 -15.23 -6.37 14.56
N ASN A 18 -15.16 -5.03 14.59
CA ASN A 18 -14.49 -4.27 13.54
C ASN A 18 -12.98 -4.38 13.76
N ALA A 19 -12.25 -4.96 12.81
CA ALA A 19 -10.80 -5.02 12.84
C ALA A 19 -10.20 -3.92 11.94
N GLN A 20 -9.19 -3.23 12.44
CA GLN A 20 -8.33 -2.34 11.66
C GLN A 20 -6.90 -2.89 11.71
N ILE A 21 -6.09 -2.58 10.69
CA ILE A 21 -4.73 -3.10 10.57
C ILE A 21 -3.72 -1.98 10.79
N SER A 22 -2.77 -2.21 11.70
CA SER A 22 -1.58 -1.39 11.89
C SER A 22 -0.32 -2.19 11.60
N ILE A 23 0.67 -1.56 10.97
CA ILE A 23 1.98 -2.15 10.65
C ILE A 23 3.09 -1.34 11.32
N GLY A 24 4.16 -2.02 11.74
CA GLY A 24 5.37 -1.37 12.26
C GLY A 24 5.34 -1.13 13.78
N GLY A 25 4.75 -2.05 14.55
CA GLY A 25 4.81 -2.04 16.02
C GLY A 25 3.84 -1.05 16.69
N LYS A 26 2.90 -0.51 15.93
CA LYS A 26 1.87 0.40 16.42
C LYS A 26 0.72 -0.40 17.05
N MET A 27 0.42 -0.15 18.33
CA MET A 27 -0.59 -0.90 19.08
C MET A 27 -2.03 -0.39 18.88
N ASP A 28 -2.20 0.80 18.32
CA ASP A 28 -3.50 1.43 18.05
C ASP A 28 -3.54 1.94 16.61
N VAL A 29 -4.75 2.02 16.03
CA VAL A 29 -4.96 2.65 14.72
C VAL A 29 -5.40 4.10 14.92
N GLU A 30 -4.85 5.00 14.11
CA GLU A 30 -5.20 6.40 14.10
C GLU A 30 -6.44 6.63 13.23
N GLY A 31 -7.48 7.22 13.83
CA GLY A 31 -8.71 7.56 13.13
C GLY A 31 -9.70 6.41 12.98
N THR A 32 -10.98 6.75 12.89
CA THR A 32 -12.10 5.81 12.75
C THR A 32 -12.40 5.43 11.29
N SER A 33 -11.82 6.18 10.34
CA SER A 33 -11.98 5.98 8.89
C SER A 33 -10.70 5.48 8.23
N THR A 34 -9.98 4.61 8.94
CA THR A 34 -8.68 4.07 8.53
C THR A 34 -8.78 2.57 8.30
N ILE A 35 -8.35 2.11 7.12
CA ILE A 35 -8.32 0.68 6.76
C ILE A 35 -6.95 0.06 7.04
N LEU A 36 -5.89 0.85 6.83
CA LEU A 36 -4.50 0.45 7.00
C LEU A 36 -3.70 1.64 7.51
N ASP A 37 -2.89 1.38 8.53
CA ASP A 37 -2.10 2.38 9.22
C ASP A 37 -0.68 1.87 9.45
N PHE A 38 0.26 2.79 9.60
CA PHE A 38 1.67 2.50 9.80
C PHE A 38 2.23 3.25 11.00
N ASN A 39 3.45 2.90 11.38
CA ASN A 39 4.21 3.58 12.43
C ASN A 39 4.13 5.12 12.28
N SER A 40 3.67 5.76 13.36
CA SER A 40 3.46 7.21 13.46
C SER A 40 4.56 7.93 14.26
N SER A 41 5.63 7.22 14.62
CA SER A 41 6.79 7.79 15.32
C SER A 41 7.44 8.89 14.49
N THR A 42 7.84 9.98 15.14
CA THR A 42 8.61 11.06 14.49
C THR A 42 10.01 10.61 14.06
N ALA A 43 10.50 9.48 14.58
CA ALA A 43 11.77 8.86 14.19
C ALA A 43 11.59 7.79 13.10
N ASN A 44 10.39 7.60 12.56
CA ASN A 44 10.14 6.60 11.54
C ASN A 44 10.92 6.90 10.24
N THR A 45 11.56 5.88 9.70
CA THR A 45 12.25 5.90 8.40
C THR A 45 11.79 4.76 7.48
N SER A 46 10.78 4.00 7.90
CA SER A 46 10.20 2.90 7.12
C SER A 46 9.05 3.40 6.25
N GLY A 47 9.21 3.23 4.93
CA GLY A 47 8.18 3.46 3.92
C GLY A 47 7.61 2.16 3.35
N ILE A 48 6.73 2.28 2.38
CA ILE A 48 6.24 1.15 1.56
C ILE A 48 7.19 1.00 0.37
N ILE A 49 7.61 -0.23 0.05
CA ILE A 49 8.27 -0.52 -1.23
C ILE A 49 7.17 -0.97 -2.20
N LEU A 50 7.00 -0.23 -3.29
CA LEU A 50 6.00 -0.57 -4.30
C LEU A 50 6.41 -1.83 -5.09
N PRO A 51 5.42 -2.61 -5.56
CA PRO A 51 5.68 -3.71 -6.49
C PRO A 51 6.40 -3.19 -7.74
N ALA A 52 7.52 -3.84 -8.08
CA ALA A 52 8.28 -3.54 -9.29
C ALA A 52 7.89 -4.54 -10.38
N VAL A 53 7.29 -4.05 -11.47
CA VAL A 53 6.76 -4.89 -12.56
C VAL A 53 7.55 -4.69 -13.85
N ASP A 54 7.70 -5.75 -14.63
CA ASP A 54 8.33 -5.69 -15.95
C ASP A 54 7.36 -5.21 -17.05
N ASN A 55 6.06 -5.39 -16.84
CA ASN A 55 5.01 -4.97 -17.77
C ASN A 55 3.80 -4.40 -17.01
N VAL A 56 3.48 -3.12 -17.25
CA VAL A 56 2.35 -2.45 -16.60
C VAL A 56 0.98 -2.93 -17.09
N ASN A 57 0.90 -3.53 -18.29
CA ASN A 57 -0.37 -4.04 -18.81
C ASN A 57 -0.81 -5.30 -18.07
N ASP A 58 0.14 -6.12 -17.62
CA ASP A 58 -0.15 -7.34 -16.85
C ASP A 58 -0.47 -7.03 -15.39
N ALA A 59 -0.26 -5.79 -14.94
CA ALA A 59 -0.57 -5.35 -13.58
C ALA A 59 -2.07 -5.04 -13.37
N LEU A 60 -2.87 -4.94 -14.43
CA LEU A 60 -4.28 -4.53 -14.38
C LEU A 60 -5.23 -5.71 -14.62
N ALA A 61 -6.45 -5.62 -14.09
CA ALA A 61 -7.55 -6.49 -14.46
C ALA A 61 -7.98 -6.27 -15.91
N ALA A 62 -8.67 -7.25 -16.50
CA ALA A 62 -9.18 -7.15 -17.88
C ALA A 62 -10.07 -5.92 -18.09
N ASN A 63 -10.91 -5.59 -17.10
CA ASN A 63 -11.54 -4.28 -17.01
C ASN A 63 -10.66 -3.36 -16.16
N GLN A 64 -9.92 -2.48 -16.82
CA GLN A 64 -8.91 -1.62 -16.18
C GLN A 64 -9.51 -0.64 -15.16
N SER A 65 -10.80 -0.29 -15.27
CA SER A 65 -11.44 0.64 -14.34
C SER A 65 -11.47 0.16 -12.88
N TYR A 66 -11.37 -1.15 -12.66
CA TYR A 66 -11.26 -1.74 -11.33
C TYR A 66 -9.92 -1.44 -10.64
N ASN A 67 -8.92 -0.95 -11.38
CA ASN A 67 -7.58 -0.73 -10.88
C ASN A 67 -7.20 0.76 -10.70
N ASN A 68 -8.17 1.69 -10.79
CA ASN A 68 -7.90 3.08 -10.46
C ASN A 68 -7.42 3.22 -8.99
N GLY A 69 -6.34 3.95 -8.77
CA GLY A 69 -5.62 4.05 -7.49
C GLY A 69 -4.44 3.07 -7.34
N THR A 70 -4.08 2.32 -8.39
CA THR A 70 -2.92 1.39 -8.35
C THR A 70 -1.60 2.16 -8.39
N PHE A 71 -0.65 1.83 -7.52
CA PHE A 71 0.73 2.34 -7.57
C PHE A 71 1.72 1.21 -7.83
N LEU A 72 2.70 1.45 -8.69
CA LEU A 72 3.78 0.49 -8.96
C LEU A 72 5.06 1.20 -9.44
N LEU A 73 6.16 0.46 -9.45
CA LEU A 73 7.37 0.83 -10.18
C LEU A 73 7.43 0.06 -11.51
N ASP A 74 7.42 0.79 -12.63
CA ASP A 74 7.57 0.24 -13.97
C ASP A 74 9.07 0.06 -14.27
N LYS A 75 9.56 -1.18 -14.26
CA LYS A 75 10.97 -1.49 -14.52
C LYS A 75 11.38 -1.22 -15.96
N SER A 76 10.43 -1.31 -16.91
CA SER A 76 10.72 -1.08 -18.33
C SER A 76 11.03 0.40 -18.62
N ALA A 77 10.34 1.30 -17.93
CA ALA A 77 10.55 2.75 -18.02
C ALA A 77 11.42 3.32 -16.90
N GLY A 78 11.71 2.53 -15.86
CA GLY A 78 12.48 2.95 -14.69
C GLY A 78 11.78 4.00 -13.83
N ASN A 79 10.46 4.12 -13.89
CA ASN A 79 9.73 5.19 -13.21
C ASN A 79 8.55 4.68 -12.38
N ILE A 80 8.17 5.46 -11.37
CA ILE A 80 7.03 5.15 -10.51
C ILE A 80 5.76 5.69 -11.16
N ARG A 81 4.69 4.90 -11.15
CA ARG A 81 3.43 5.25 -11.81
C ARG A 81 2.25 5.01 -10.90
N MET A 82 1.21 5.82 -11.11
CA MET A 82 -0.13 5.59 -10.61
C MET A 82 -1.08 5.36 -11.78
N PHE A 83 -1.99 4.41 -11.64
CA PHE A 83 -3.11 4.26 -12.56
C PHE A 83 -4.31 5.02 -12.02
N GLU A 84 -4.78 6.04 -12.73
CA GLU A 84 -5.96 6.80 -12.37
C GLU A 84 -6.76 7.18 -13.61
N ASN A 85 -8.07 7.32 -13.49
CA ASN A 85 -8.95 7.69 -14.61
C ASN A 85 -8.70 6.86 -15.89
N ASN A 86 -8.39 5.57 -15.71
CA ASN A 86 -8.03 4.62 -16.77
C ASN A 86 -6.77 4.97 -17.58
N ILE A 87 -5.86 5.77 -17.02
CA ILE A 87 -4.58 6.13 -17.62
C ILE A 87 -3.43 5.95 -16.63
N TRP A 88 -2.25 5.62 -17.13
CA TRP A 88 -1.03 5.64 -16.35
C TRP A 88 -0.49 7.07 -16.26
N VAL A 89 -0.29 7.55 -15.04
CA VAL A 89 0.33 8.83 -14.71
C VAL A 89 1.71 8.58 -14.12
N ASN A 90 2.72 9.24 -14.68
CA ASN A 90 4.09 9.15 -14.19
C ASN A 90 4.26 10.00 -12.93
N LEU A 91 4.62 9.37 -11.81
CA LEU A 91 4.91 10.06 -10.55
C LEU A 91 6.39 10.40 -10.38
N SER A 92 7.26 9.83 -11.21
CA SER A 92 8.67 10.19 -11.28
C SER A 92 9.15 10.22 -12.73
N THR A 93 10.32 10.82 -12.92
CA THR A 93 11.16 10.55 -14.10
C THR A 93 11.77 9.15 -14.03
N ALA A 94 12.47 8.73 -15.09
CA ALA A 94 13.26 7.51 -15.06
C ALA A 94 14.40 7.63 -14.04
N GLY A 95 14.41 6.74 -13.05
CA GLY A 95 15.44 6.61 -12.03
C GLY A 95 16.32 5.38 -12.28
N ASN A 96 16.71 4.70 -11.19
CA ASN A 96 17.62 3.56 -11.24
C ASN A 96 16.99 2.30 -10.62
N SER A 97 16.67 1.33 -11.46
CA SER A 97 16.08 0.04 -11.03
C SER A 97 17.11 -1.09 -10.89
N SER A 98 18.42 -0.83 -11.03
CA SER A 98 19.46 -1.86 -11.03
C SER A 98 19.67 -2.55 -9.69
N SER A 99 19.32 -1.90 -8.57
CA SER A 99 19.38 -2.52 -7.24
C SER A 99 18.16 -3.39 -6.91
N ILE A 100 17.20 -3.49 -7.83
CA ILE A 100 15.99 -4.30 -7.63
C ILE A 100 16.34 -5.76 -7.88
N THR A 101 16.13 -6.58 -6.85
CA THR A 101 16.33 -8.02 -6.97
C THR A 101 15.13 -8.61 -7.71
N ALA A 102 15.40 -9.31 -8.83
CA ALA A 102 14.35 -10.00 -9.55
C ALA A 102 13.87 -11.20 -8.73
N ASN A 103 12.56 -11.27 -8.49
CA ASN A 103 11.93 -12.52 -8.09
C ASN A 103 11.74 -13.37 -9.35
N THR A 104 12.43 -14.51 -9.43
CA THR A 104 12.35 -15.42 -10.58
C THR A 104 11.39 -16.58 -10.37
N THR A 105 10.73 -16.65 -9.21
CA THR A 105 9.71 -17.66 -8.96
C THR A 105 8.48 -17.40 -9.82
N LEU A 106 7.89 -18.47 -10.36
CA LEU A 106 6.58 -18.36 -11.00
C LEU A 106 5.55 -17.89 -9.97
N GLU A 107 4.70 -16.95 -10.36
CA GLU A 107 3.57 -16.51 -9.56
C GLU A 107 2.64 -17.70 -9.29
N ALA A 108 2.37 -17.99 -8.01
CA ALA A 108 1.41 -19.01 -7.63
C ALA A 108 0.03 -18.57 -8.12
N THR A 109 -0.72 -19.40 -8.86
CA THR A 109 -2.02 -19.00 -9.42
C THR A 109 -3.17 -19.03 -8.41
N GLN A 110 -2.93 -19.59 -7.22
CA GLN A 110 -3.88 -19.72 -6.12
C GLN A 110 -3.43 -18.78 -4.99
N ASP A 111 -4.38 -18.10 -4.35
CA ASP A 111 -4.15 -17.20 -3.21
C ASP A 111 -3.16 -16.04 -3.47
N GLN A 112 -3.26 -15.41 -4.65
CA GLN A 112 -2.41 -14.25 -5.00
C GLN A 112 -2.80 -13.01 -4.21
N GLY A 113 -1.81 -12.45 -3.52
CA GLY A 113 -1.93 -11.17 -2.83
C GLY A 113 -2.80 -11.22 -1.57
N ALA A 114 -3.14 -10.03 -1.07
CA ALA A 114 -4.00 -9.85 0.09
C ALA A 114 -5.05 -8.78 -0.18
N ILE A 115 -6.28 -9.03 0.25
CA ILE A 115 -7.38 -8.05 0.24
C ILE A 115 -7.65 -7.66 1.69
N ILE A 116 -7.67 -6.37 1.97
CA ILE A 116 -8.06 -5.82 3.26
C ILE A 116 -9.38 -5.07 3.07
N GLY A 117 -10.35 -5.32 3.95
CA GLY A 117 -11.63 -4.62 4.03
C GLY A 117 -12.80 -5.25 3.28
N SER A 118 -12.55 -6.30 2.48
CA SER A 118 -13.57 -7.09 1.78
C SER A 118 -13.09 -8.53 1.59
N ASP A 119 -14.02 -9.47 1.44
CA ASP A 119 -13.71 -10.88 1.13
C ASP A 119 -13.27 -11.07 -0.33
N THR A 120 -13.67 -10.15 -1.21
CA THR A 120 -13.37 -10.22 -2.66
C THR A 120 -13.13 -8.83 -3.24
N SER A 121 -12.44 -8.78 -4.37
CA SER A 121 -12.25 -7.57 -5.17
C SER A 121 -12.26 -7.92 -6.66
N ASN A 122 -12.66 -6.96 -7.50
CA ASN A 122 -12.48 -7.05 -8.95
C ASN A 122 -11.16 -6.44 -9.43
N ALA A 123 -10.46 -5.71 -8.56
CA ALA A 123 -9.14 -5.17 -8.84
C ALA A 123 -8.11 -6.31 -8.91
N LYS A 124 -7.07 -6.13 -9.73
CA LYS A 124 -5.90 -7.02 -9.74
C LYS A 124 -4.75 -6.38 -8.96
N GLY A 125 -4.16 -7.07 -7.99
CA GLY A 125 -3.02 -6.53 -7.26
C GLY A 125 -2.51 -7.47 -6.17
N VAL A 126 -1.27 -7.26 -5.72
CA VAL A 126 -0.67 -8.02 -4.62
C VAL A 126 -1.14 -7.56 -3.24
N LEU A 127 -1.59 -6.30 -3.14
CA LEU A 127 -2.25 -5.75 -1.97
C LEU A 127 -3.40 -4.87 -2.46
N ILE A 128 -4.61 -5.20 -2.07
CA ILE A 128 -5.83 -4.49 -2.45
C ILE A 128 -6.52 -4.01 -1.18
N LEU A 129 -6.88 -2.72 -1.16
CA LEU A 129 -7.62 -2.11 -0.06
C LEU A 129 -9.03 -1.78 -0.55
N GLU A 130 -10.02 -2.50 -0.03
CA GLU A 130 -11.43 -2.34 -0.39
C GLU A 130 -12.19 -1.62 0.72
N SER A 131 -12.68 -0.42 0.42
CA SER A 131 -13.59 0.28 1.33
C SER A 131 -14.32 1.42 0.65
N ALA A 132 -15.60 1.60 0.98
CA ALA A 132 -16.37 2.76 0.54
C ALA A 132 -16.09 4.03 1.37
N ASN A 133 -15.54 3.90 2.57
CA ASN A 133 -15.45 5.02 3.53
C ASN A 133 -14.20 5.01 4.43
N LYS A 134 -13.20 4.19 4.11
CA LYS A 134 -11.92 4.16 4.83
C LYS A 134 -10.77 4.29 3.85
N ALA A 135 -9.69 4.92 4.30
CA ALA A 135 -8.48 5.10 3.52
C ALA A 135 -7.26 4.58 4.27
N MET A 136 -6.18 4.36 3.52
CA MET A 136 -4.86 4.10 4.09
C MET A 136 -4.26 5.43 4.57
N ILE A 137 -3.65 5.42 5.75
CA ILE A 137 -2.72 6.46 6.16
C ILE A 137 -1.34 6.02 5.68
N LEU A 138 -0.69 6.80 4.81
CA LEU A 138 0.66 6.47 4.35
C LEU A 138 1.68 6.48 5.51
N PRO A 139 2.76 5.70 5.44
CA PRO A 139 3.88 5.83 6.38
C PRO A 139 4.38 7.26 6.40
N ARG A 140 4.46 7.85 7.59
CA ARG A 140 4.91 9.23 7.78
C ARG A 140 6.40 9.25 8.04
N ILE A 141 7.13 10.07 7.30
CA ILE A 141 8.57 10.30 7.49
C ILE A 141 8.79 11.82 7.41
N ALA A 142 9.67 12.36 8.25
CA ALA A 142 10.09 13.75 8.11
C ALA A 142 11.33 13.82 7.22
N THR A 143 11.29 14.66 6.18
CA THR A 143 12.43 14.92 5.28
C THR A 143 13.12 13.63 4.79
N PRO A 144 12.40 12.73 4.08
CA PRO A 144 12.88 11.39 3.75
C PRO A 144 14.21 11.40 2.98
N HIS A 145 14.45 12.44 2.17
CA HIS A 145 15.70 12.64 1.43
C HIS A 145 16.96 12.77 2.30
N THR A 146 16.84 13.05 3.60
CA THR A 146 17.98 13.13 4.54
C THR A 146 17.89 12.12 5.68
N SER A 147 16.68 11.74 6.10
CA SER A 147 16.44 10.82 7.21
C SER A 147 16.57 9.35 6.80
N VAL A 148 16.17 8.97 5.59
CA VAL A 148 16.30 7.60 5.08
C VAL A 148 17.69 7.42 4.47
N LYS A 149 18.56 6.63 5.13
CA LYS A 149 19.97 6.48 4.75
C LYS A 149 20.21 5.56 3.55
N SER A 150 19.31 4.61 3.32
CA SER A 150 19.43 3.63 2.23
C SER A 150 18.04 3.33 1.66
N PRO A 151 17.41 4.30 0.97
CA PRO A 151 16.10 4.07 0.37
C PRO A 151 16.19 3.05 -0.77
N TYR A 152 15.14 2.27 -0.94
CA TYR A 152 15.03 1.27 -1.99
C TYR A 152 14.21 1.83 -3.17
N PRO A 153 14.57 1.57 -4.44
CA PRO A 153 13.78 2.03 -5.58
C PRO A 153 12.31 1.61 -5.45
N GLY A 154 11.39 2.55 -5.70
CA GLY A 154 9.96 2.35 -5.47
C GLY A 154 9.51 2.60 -4.03
N MET A 155 10.37 3.10 -3.14
CA MET A 155 9.97 3.49 -1.80
C MET A 155 9.01 4.68 -1.84
N MET A 156 7.89 4.59 -1.14
CA MET A 156 6.85 5.60 -1.00
C MET A 156 6.58 5.90 0.48
N CYS A 157 6.41 7.18 0.80
CA CYS A 157 5.95 7.66 2.10
C CYS A 157 5.26 9.01 1.98
N TYR A 158 4.63 9.47 3.06
CA TYR A 158 4.18 10.86 3.20
C TYR A 158 5.25 11.67 3.94
N ASP A 159 5.80 12.69 3.27
CA ASP A 159 6.71 13.62 3.92
C ASP A 159 5.93 14.67 4.72
N THR A 160 6.05 14.57 6.04
CA THR A 160 5.36 15.44 6.99
C THR A 160 5.85 16.89 6.96
N THR A 161 7.06 17.14 6.47
CA THR A 161 7.64 18.49 6.38
C THR A 161 7.16 19.22 5.13
N SER A 162 7.30 18.60 3.96
CA SER A 162 6.86 19.20 2.68
C SER A 162 5.35 19.08 2.45
N LYS A 163 4.67 18.21 3.20
CA LYS A 163 3.25 17.85 3.07
C LYS A 163 2.92 17.30 1.69
N SER A 164 3.70 16.32 1.26
CA SER A 164 3.56 15.67 -0.05
C SER A 164 3.82 14.18 0.02
N ILE A 165 3.33 13.45 -0.99
CA ILE A 165 3.78 12.08 -1.23
C ILE A 165 5.22 12.17 -1.74
N ALA A 166 6.12 11.43 -1.10
CA ALA A 166 7.53 11.35 -1.45
C ALA A 166 7.85 9.95 -1.98
N LEU A 167 8.44 9.89 -3.17
CA LEU A 167 8.74 8.64 -3.88
C LEU A 167 10.20 8.59 -4.30
N PHE A 168 10.91 7.53 -3.96
CA PHE A 168 12.31 7.34 -4.35
C PHE A 168 12.39 6.47 -5.61
N ASP A 169 12.87 7.04 -6.72
CA ASP A 169 12.97 6.35 -8.02
C ASP A 169 14.25 5.50 -8.18
N GLY A 170 15.04 5.36 -7.11
CA GLY A 170 16.34 4.70 -7.13
C GLY A 170 17.52 5.64 -7.30
N THR A 171 17.29 6.90 -7.67
CA THR A 171 18.32 7.94 -7.76
C THR A 171 17.95 9.16 -6.92
N VAL A 172 16.73 9.68 -7.06
CA VAL A 172 16.25 10.88 -6.36
C VAL A 172 14.88 10.68 -5.75
N TRP A 173 14.56 11.58 -4.81
CA TRP A 173 13.22 11.70 -4.24
C TRP A 173 12.37 12.67 -5.06
N ASN A 174 11.21 12.19 -5.50
CA ASN A 174 10.18 12.94 -6.22
C ASN A 174 9.05 13.27 -5.25
N TYR A 175 8.50 14.49 -5.33
CA TYR A 175 7.47 14.98 -4.41
C TYR A 175 6.21 15.39 -5.18
N TRP A 176 5.07 14.81 -4.79
CA TRP A 176 3.76 15.05 -5.39
C TRP A 176 2.79 15.68 -4.41
N LYS A 177 2.09 16.73 -4.87
CA LYS A 177 1.11 17.52 -4.10
C LYS A 177 -0.24 17.52 -4.79
#